data_AF-A0A8J3QSQ2-F1
#
_entry.id   AF-A0A8J3QSQ2-F1
#
_cell.length_a   1.000
_cell.length_b   1.000
_cell.length_c   1.000
_cell.angle_alpha   90.00
_cell.angle_beta   90.00
_cell.angle_gamma   90.00
#
_symmetry.space_group_name_H-M   'P 1'
#
loop_
_entity.id
_entity.type
_entity.pdbx_description
1 polymer ?
#
loop_
_entity_poly.entity_id
_entity_poly.type
_entity_poly.pdbx_seq_one_letter_code
_entity_poly.pdbx_strand_id
1 'polypeptide(L)'
;MVAERTHDEAAPARLSRSLRSSALAALAWVIVFIGFHVYWYLGGTFGFGDSGTTVPHRHSFVARAFGAIVIAMFVVGTVLPFALFQRWGSRVPRWMLHTAVWTGGVLLAVRGAAGLLDTALRETGLSGGGLTGMSYEQVTGDANPSAYTVLSGSAIDAYFFLGGVLFGWAALCFWRVERARRLTRPAGRPADPQLLALGPHACHEVMSTSAVVRGRSRSGYGWLM
;
A
#
# COMPACT_ATOMS: atom_id res chain seq x y z
N MET A 1 -5.69 -22.51 37.96
CA MET A 1 -5.65 -22.82 36.50
C MET A 1 -6.35 -21.70 35.71
N VAL A 2 -5.88 -20.44 35.82
CA VAL A 2 -6.49 -19.24 35.18
C VAL A 2 -5.44 -18.35 34.49
N ALA A 3 -4.15 -18.52 34.80
CA ALA A 3 -3.08 -17.64 34.32
C ALA A 3 -2.63 -17.87 32.86
N GLU A 4 -2.99 -19.00 32.24
CA GLU A 4 -2.45 -19.35 30.92
C GLU A 4 -3.24 -18.71 29.75
N ARG A 5 -4.49 -18.30 29.99
CA ARG A 5 -5.39 -17.77 28.93
C ARG A 5 -5.05 -16.35 28.46
N THR A 6 -4.28 -15.58 29.23
CA THR A 6 -4.03 -14.15 28.94
C THR A 6 -2.95 -13.92 27.90
N HIS A 7 -2.04 -14.88 27.69
CA HIS A 7 -0.94 -14.74 26.73
C HIS A 7 -1.39 -14.92 25.27
N ASP A 8 -2.34 -15.82 25.01
CA ASP A 8 -2.79 -16.13 23.65
C ASP A 8 -3.67 -15.03 23.03
N GLU A 9 -4.52 -14.36 23.82
CA GLU A 9 -5.35 -13.28 23.31
C GLU A 9 -4.56 -11.99 22.99
N ALA A 10 -3.40 -11.80 23.63
CA ALA A 10 -2.58 -10.61 23.46
C ALA A 10 -1.89 -10.54 22.07
N ALA A 11 -1.52 -11.68 21.49
CA ALA A 11 -0.82 -11.76 20.21
C ALA A 11 -1.63 -11.22 19.00
N PRO A 12 -2.87 -11.66 18.73
CA PRO A 12 -3.65 -11.18 17.59
C PRO A 12 -4.00 -9.68 17.71
N ALA A 13 -4.22 -9.19 18.92
CA ALA A 13 -4.48 -7.78 19.17
C ALA A 13 -3.26 -6.90 18.86
N ARG A 14 -2.04 -7.38 19.15
CA ARG A 14 -0.78 -6.68 18.82
C ARG A 14 -0.54 -6.64 17.30
N LEU A 15 -0.75 -7.76 16.60
CA LEU A 15 -0.58 -7.81 15.14
C LEU A 15 -1.57 -6.87 14.42
N SER A 16 -2.81 -6.83 14.88
CA SER A 16 -3.84 -5.93 14.32
C SER A 16 -3.50 -4.46 14.54
N ARG A 17 -2.99 -4.10 15.73
CA ARG A 17 -2.49 -2.74 16.01
C ARG A 17 -1.29 -2.38 15.15
N SER A 18 -0.34 -3.30 14.99
CA SER A 18 0.84 -3.11 14.15
C SER A 18 0.47 -2.86 12.69
N LEU A 19 -0.44 -3.66 12.12
CA LEU A 19 -0.97 -3.46 10.76
C LEU A 19 -1.66 -2.10 10.60
N ARG A 20 -2.50 -1.70 11.57
CA ARG A 20 -3.18 -0.41 11.51
C ARG A 20 -2.19 0.75 11.56
N SER A 21 -1.21 0.69 12.46
CA SER A 21 -0.18 1.72 12.59
C SER A 21 0.66 1.84 11.31
N SER A 22 1.13 0.72 10.76
CA SER A 22 1.95 0.73 9.55
C SER A 22 1.18 1.21 8.32
N ALA A 23 -0.08 0.81 8.17
CA ALA A 23 -0.94 1.30 7.10
C ALA A 23 -1.24 2.80 7.21
N LEU A 24 -1.44 3.32 8.44
CA LEU A 24 -1.62 4.76 8.67
C LEU A 24 -0.34 5.54 8.39
N ALA A 25 0.84 5.01 8.75
CA ALA A 25 2.11 5.64 8.43
C ALA A 25 2.33 5.74 6.91
N ALA A 26 2.06 4.64 6.17
CA ALA A 26 2.11 4.65 4.71
C ALA A 26 1.10 5.64 4.10
N LEU A 27 -0.13 5.69 4.63
CA LEU A 27 -1.14 6.65 4.19
C LEU A 27 -0.73 8.10 4.45
N ALA A 28 -0.18 8.40 5.63
CA ALA A 28 0.31 9.73 5.97
C ALA A 28 1.44 10.17 5.04
N TRP A 29 2.37 9.26 4.73
CA TRP A 29 3.42 9.51 3.74
C TRP A 29 2.83 9.85 2.37
N VAL A 30 1.84 9.10 1.89
CA VAL A 30 1.17 9.38 0.60
C VAL A 30 0.48 10.74 0.60
N ILE A 31 -0.19 11.12 1.68
CA ILE A 31 -0.85 12.43 1.80
C ILE A 31 0.17 13.56 1.68
N VAL A 32 1.31 13.45 2.38
CA VAL A 32 2.39 14.44 2.29
C VAL A 32 2.99 14.48 0.87
N PHE A 33 3.22 13.33 0.26
CA PHE A 33 3.73 13.21 -1.11
C PHE A 33 2.80 13.88 -2.15
N ILE A 34 1.49 13.64 -2.04
CA ILE A 34 0.47 14.28 -2.86
C ILE A 34 0.47 15.80 -2.60
N GLY A 35 0.58 16.22 -1.34
CA GLY A 35 0.68 17.64 -0.96
C GLY A 35 1.83 18.35 -1.66
N PHE A 36 3.02 17.76 -1.68
CA PHE A 36 4.17 18.30 -2.42
C PHE A 36 3.89 18.40 -3.93
N HIS A 37 3.26 17.39 -4.53
CA HIS A 37 2.91 17.44 -5.95
C HIS A 37 1.87 18.51 -6.29
N VAL A 38 0.89 18.72 -5.42
CA VAL A 38 -0.07 19.83 -5.57
C VAL A 38 0.67 21.16 -5.46
N TYR A 39 1.55 21.32 -4.48
CA TYR A 39 2.38 22.52 -4.33
C TYR A 39 3.23 22.79 -5.58
N TRP A 40 3.91 21.78 -6.12
CA TRP A 40 4.70 21.92 -7.35
C TRP A 40 3.83 22.21 -8.57
N TYR A 41 2.65 21.60 -8.67
CA TYR A 41 1.70 21.87 -9.74
C TYR A 41 1.20 23.33 -9.74
N LEU A 42 1.13 23.95 -8.56
CA LEU A 42 0.78 25.37 -8.36
C LEU A 42 1.96 26.33 -8.58
N GLY A 43 3.13 25.82 -8.99
CA GLY A 43 4.32 26.63 -9.28
C GLY A 43 5.31 26.74 -8.12
N GLY A 44 5.11 25.96 -7.05
CA GLY A 44 6.09 25.83 -5.98
C GLY A 44 7.43 25.25 -6.47
N THR A 45 8.55 25.72 -5.90
CA THR A 45 9.91 25.32 -6.29
C THR A 45 10.69 24.61 -5.19
N PHE A 46 10.14 24.53 -3.97
CA PHE A 46 10.79 23.85 -2.85
C PHE A 46 11.21 22.43 -3.22
N GLY A 47 12.49 22.11 -3.04
CA GLY A 47 13.06 20.79 -3.31
C GLY A 47 13.58 20.59 -4.73
N PHE A 48 13.50 21.58 -5.62
CA PHE A 48 14.07 21.51 -6.98
C PHE A 48 15.42 22.22 -7.14
N GLY A 49 16.06 22.62 -6.03
CA GLY A 49 17.31 23.36 -6.11
C GLY A 49 17.13 24.73 -6.73
N ASP A 50 18.08 25.13 -7.57
CA ASP A 50 18.07 26.42 -8.27
C ASP A 50 17.28 26.38 -9.60
N SER A 51 16.53 25.30 -9.85
CA SER A 51 15.74 25.15 -11.07
C SER A 51 14.63 26.19 -11.13
N GLY A 52 14.70 27.11 -12.11
CA GLY A 52 13.72 28.18 -12.29
C GLY A 52 12.32 27.73 -12.76
N THR A 53 12.17 26.48 -13.19
CA THR A 53 10.88 25.93 -13.66
C THR A 53 10.70 24.48 -13.20
N THR A 54 9.56 24.17 -12.59
CA THR A 54 9.25 22.83 -12.05
C THR A 54 8.33 21.99 -12.92
N VAL A 55 7.67 22.59 -13.91
CA VAL A 55 6.68 21.90 -14.76
C VAL A 55 7.10 21.98 -16.23
N PRO A 56 7.37 20.83 -16.89
CA PRO A 56 7.61 20.78 -18.33
C PRO A 56 6.43 21.37 -19.12
N HIS A 57 6.70 21.98 -20.27
CA HIS A 57 5.67 22.62 -21.10
C HIS A 57 4.51 21.66 -21.43
N ARG A 58 3.29 22.03 -21.04
CA ARG A 58 2.10 21.15 -20.95
C ARG A 58 1.45 20.75 -22.29
N HIS A 59 2.07 21.08 -23.41
CA HIS A 59 1.41 20.97 -24.72
C HIS A 59 1.60 19.61 -25.42
N SER A 60 2.49 18.74 -24.94
CA SER A 60 2.71 17.42 -25.55
C SER A 60 1.72 16.35 -25.05
N PHE A 61 1.36 15.41 -25.93
CA PHE A 61 0.57 14.22 -25.53
C PHE A 61 1.28 13.42 -24.42
N VAL A 62 2.61 13.30 -24.50
CA VAL A 62 3.44 12.60 -23.52
C VAL A 62 3.30 13.23 -22.12
N ALA A 63 3.33 14.56 -22.02
CA ALA A 63 3.16 15.24 -20.74
C ALA A 63 1.77 14.98 -20.11
N ARG A 64 0.71 14.95 -20.94
CA ARG A 64 -0.64 14.61 -20.48
C ARG A 64 -0.76 13.17 -20.02
N ALA A 65 -0.20 12.22 -20.78
CA ALA A 65 -0.20 10.80 -20.42
C ALA A 65 0.57 10.57 -19.11
N PHE A 66 1.74 11.20 -18.95
CA PHE A 66 2.52 11.16 -17.72
C PHE A 66 1.71 11.70 -16.52
N GLY A 67 1.07 12.86 -16.67
CA GLY A 67 0.21 13.42 -15.62
C GLY A 67 -0.94 12.50 -15.22
N ALA A 68 -1.60 11.86 -16.20
CA ALA A 68 -2.66 10.89 -15.92
C ALA A 68 -2.14 9.66 -15.15
N ILE A 69 -0.97 9.14 -15.50
CA ILE A 69 -0.32 8.03 -14.79
C ILE A 69 0.01 8.44 -13.35
N VAL A 70 0.57 9.63 -13.13
CA VAL A 70 0.89 10.14 -11.79
C VAL A 70 -0.37 10.27 -10.93
N ILE A 71 -1.46 10.81 -11.48
CA ILE A 71 -2.75 10.89 -10.77
C ILE A 71 -3.28 9.50 -10.43
N ALA A 72 -3.23 8.55 -11.38
CA ALA A 72 -3.65 7.18 -11.13
C ALA A 72 -2.82 6.53 -10.00
N MET A 73 -1.50 6.77 -9.99
CA MET A 73 -0.60 6.30 -8.93
C MET A 73 -0.95 6.91 -7.57
N PHE A 74 -1.37 8.19 -7.49
CA PHE A 74 -1.83 8.78 -6.23
C PHE A 74 -3.12 8.14 -5.71
N VAL A 75 -4.08 7.89 -6.60
CA VAL A 75 -5.32 7.21 -6.24
C VAL A 75 -5.01 5.82 -5.71
N VAL A 76 -4.22 5.03 -6.44
CA VAL A 76 -3.82 3.68 -6.01
C VAL A 76 -3.03 3.71 -4.70
N GLY A 77 -2.04 4.60 -4.60
CA GLY A 77 -1.20 4.78 -3.42
C GLY A 77 -1.99 5.18 -2.18
N THR A 78 -3.11 5.90 -2.33
CA THR A 78 -4.01 6.27 -1.22
C THR A 78 -4.94 5.12 -0.85
N VAL A 79 -5.55 4.49 -1.86
CA VAL A 79 -6.56 3.45 -1.71
C VAL A 79 -5.96 2.16 -1.12
N LEU A 80 -4.73 1.78 -1.51
CA LEU A 80 -4.07 0.56 -1.05
C LEU A 80 -3.87 0.51 0.49
N PRO A 81 -3.16 1.44 1.14
CA PRO A 81 -2.98 1.41 2.59
C PRO A 81 -4.33 1.52 3.32
N PHE A 82 -5.28 2.28 2.77
CA PHE A 82 -6.64 2.37 3.32
C PHE A 82 -7.39 1.02 3.25
N ALA A 83 -7.24 0.28 2.15
CA ALA A 83 -7.84 -1.05 1.95
C ALA A 83 -7.37 -2.07 2.99
N LEU A 84 -6.14 -1.95 3.50
CA LEU A 84 -5.56 -2.93 4.42
C LEU A 84 -6.31 -3.06 5.75
N PHE A 85 -7.00 -2.00 6.20
CA PHE A 85 -7.73 -2.01 7.48
C PHE A 85 -9.23 -1.72 7.34
N GLN A 86 -9.72 -1.36 6.15
CA GLN A 86 -11.13 -1.10 5.92
C GLN A 86 -11.95 -2.36 5.65
N ARG A 87 -13.22 -2.34 6.04
CA ARG A 87 -14.15 -3.46 5.82
C ARG A 87 -14.33 -3.80 4.34
N TRP A 88 -14.37 -2.79 3.48
CA TRP A 88 -14.54 -3.01 2.03
C TRP A 88 -13.32 -3.68 1.39
N GLY A 89 -12.12 -3.53 1.97
CA GLY A 89 -10.90 -4.20 1.51
C GLY A 89 -10.97 -5.72 1.60
N SER A 90 -11.88 -6.25 2.42
CA SER A 90 -12.15 -7.69 2.49
C SER A 90 -12.79 -8.28 1.23
N ARG A 91 -13.34 -7.43 0.33
CA ARG A 91 -13.87 -7.86 -0.98
C ARG A 91 -12.77 -8.11 -2.01
N VAL A 92 -11.58 -7.55 -1.82
CA VAL A 92 -10.45 -7.72 -2.73
C VAL A 92 -9.69 -8.98 -2.32
N PRO A 93 -9.30 -9.85 -3.28
CA PRO A 93 -8.45 -11.00 -2.99
C PRO A 93 -7.18 -10.55 -2.26
N ARG A 94 -6.90 -11.17 -1.11
CA ARG A 94 -5.81 -10.73 -0.21
C ARG A 94 -4.44 -10.81 -0.87
N TRP A 95 -4.25 -11.76 -1.79
CA TRP A 95 -3.01 -11.87 -2.54
C TRP A 95 -2.79 -10.64 -3.43
N MET A 96 -3.84 -10.04 -4.02
CA MET A 96 -3.73 -8.83 -4.83
C MET A 96 -3.35 -7.61 -3.98
N LEU A 97 -3.94 -7.46 -2.80
CA LEU A 97 -3.56 -6.37 -1.88
C LEU A 97 -2.11 -6.50 -1.44
N HIS A 98 -1.69 -7.72 -1.10
CA HIS A 98 -0.31 -7.97 -0.69
C HIS A 98 0.68 -7.70 -1.82
N THR A 99 0.43 -8.23 -3.03
CA THR A 99 1.32 -8.00 -4.18
C THR A 99 1.36 -6.52 -4.54
N ALA A 100 0.23 -5.82 -4.57
CA ALA A 100 0.20 -4.40 -4.91
C ALA A 100 0.98 -3.53 -3.91
N VAL A 101 0.77 -3.73 -2.60
CA VAL A 101 1.51 -2.96 -1.56
C VAL A 101 2.99 -3.32 -1.58
N TRP A 102 3.33 -4.60 -1.77
CA TRP A 102 4.72 -5.05 -1.86
C TRP A 102 5.43 -4.48 -3.10
N THR A 103 4.81 -4.57 -4.28
CA THR A 103 5.35 -4.01 -5.52
C THR A 103 5.53 -2.50 -5.40
N GLY A 104 4.55 -1.77 -4.86
CA GLY A 104 4.69 -0.34 -4.60
C GLY A 104 5.85 -0.03 -3.66
N GLY A 105 5.98 -0.80 -2.56
CA GLY A 105 7.09 -0.67 -1.61
C GLY A 105 8.46 -0.92 -2.25
N VAL A 106 8.60 -1.99 -3.03
CA VAL A 106 9.84 -2.33 -3.73
C VAL A 106 10.19 -1.27 -4.77
N LEU A 107 9.23 -0.81 -5.58
CA LEU A 107 9.48 0.21 -6.60
C LEU A 107 9.97 1.53 -5.98
N LEU A 108 9.32 1.99 -4.90
CA LEU A 108 9.71 3.20 -4.18
C LEU A 108 11.10 3.05 -3.52
N ALA A 109 11.35 1.91 -2.88
CA ALA A 109 12.63 1.63 -2.23
C ALA A 109 13.77 1.57 -3.25
N VAL A 110 13.60 0.83 -4.35
CA VAL A 110 14.60 0.73 -5.41
C VAL A 110 14.85 2.10 -6.05
N ARG A 111 13.79 2.86 -6.36
CA ARG A 111 13.93 4.21 -6.93
C ARG A 111 14.70 5.14 -5.99
N GLY A 112 14.34 5.19 -4.71
CA GLY A 112 15.01 6.04 -3.73
C GLY A 112 16.46 5.61 -3.46
N ALA A 113 16.69 4.32 -3.27
CA ALA A 113 18.03 3.78 -3.04
C ALA A 113 18.96 3.98 -4.25
N ALA A 114 18.45 3.78 -5.46
CA ALA A 114 19.22 4.01 -6.69
C ALA A 114 19.62 5.49 -6.82
N GLY A 115 18.72 6.43 -6.50
CA GLY A 115 19.05 7.87 -6.53
C GLY A 115 20.12 8.24 -5.50
N LEU A 116 19.95 7.79 -4.25
CA LEU A 116 20.97 8.00 -3.20
C LEU A 116 22.33 7.41 -3.57
N LEU A 117 22.35 6.21 -4.14
CA LEU A 117 23.58 5.55 -4.57
C LEU A 117 24.22 6.24 -5.78
N ASP A 118 23.42 6.69 -6.75
CA ASP A 118 23.90 7.47 -7.91
C ASP A 118 24.58 8.77 -7.45
N THR A 119 23.95 9.51 -6.54
CA THR A 119 24.51 10.74 -5.95
C THR A 119 25.81 10.45 -5.17
N ALA A 120 25.81 9.43 -4.31
CA ALA A 120 27.00 9.07 -3.54
C ALA A 120 28.19 8.67 -4.43
N LEU A 121 27.95 7.93 -5.52
CA LEU A 121 28.99 7.54 -6.47
C LEU A 121 29.59 8.75 -7.21
N ARG A 122 28.76 9.74 -7.54
CA ARG A 122 29.23 11.01 -8.15
C ARG A 122 30.07 11.83 -7.17
N GLU A 123 29.58 12.00 -5.95
CA GLU A 123 30.25 12.84 -4.93
C GLU A 123 31.58 12.26 -4.47
N THR A 124 31.68 10.93 -4.36
CA THR A 124 32.91 10.25 -3.94
C THR A 124 33.96 10.17 -5.05
N GLY A 125 33.61 10.50 -6.30
CA GLY A 125 34.48 10.35 -7.46
C GLY A 125 34.74 8.89 -7.87
N LEU A 126 34.04 7.91 -7.25
CA LEU A 126 34.16 6.50 -7.61
C LEU A 126 33.65 6.20 -9.02
N SER A 127 32.64 6.96 -9.48
CA SER A 127 32.15 6.95 -10.86
C SER A 127 31.82 8.37 -11.29
N GLY A 128 32.54 8.90 -12.29
CA GLY A 128 32.31 10.25 -12.82
C GLY A 128 30.91 10.49 -13.40
N GLY A 129 30.15 9.41 -13.67
CA GLY A 129 28.77 9.47 -14.15
C GLY A 129 27.73 8.82 -13.24
N GLY A 130 28.07 8.45 -12.00
CA GLY A 130 27.16 7.72 -11.11
C GLY A 130 26.84 6.30 -11.60
N LEU A 131 25.64 5.80 -11.27
CA LEU A 131 25.09 4.52 -11.74
C LEU A 131 24.68 4.58 -13.22
N THR A 132 24.22 5.74 -13.68
CA THR A 132 23.69 5.92 -15.04
C THR A 132 24.75 6.23 -16.09
N GLY A 133 25.96 6.61 -15.65
CA GLY A 133 27.03 7.09 -16.53
C GLY A 133 26.84 8.52 -17.03
N MET A 134 25.76 9.20 -16.65
CA MET A 134 25.49 10.59 -17.05
C MET A 134 26.21 11.57 -16.14
N SER A 135 26.73 12.70 -16.64
CA SER A 135 27.29 13.78 -15.80
C SER A 135 26.19 14.57 -15.06
N TYR A 136 26.56 15.43 -14.09
CA TYR A 136 25.57 16.34 -13.47
C TYR A 136 24.92 17.24 -14.52
N GLU A 137 25.72 17.80 -15.44
CA GLU A 137 25.24 18.63 -16.54
C GLU A 137 24.16 17.94 -17.38
N GLN A 138 24.29 16.65 -17.66
CA GLN A 138 23.29 15.89 -18.40
C GLN A 138 21.99 15.64 -17.61
N VAL A 139 22.07 15.54 -16.29
CA VAL A 139 20.93 15.24 -15.41
C VAL A 139 20.20 16.51 -14.98
N THR A 140 20.93 17.55 -14.57
CA THR A 140 20.40 18.79 -14.00
C THR A 140 20.40 19.95 -15.00
N GLY A 141 21.15 19.84 -16.11
CA GLY A 141 21.40 20.97 -17.02
C GLY A 141 22.50 21.92 -16.52
N ASP A 142 23.16 21.61 -15.42
CA ASP A 142 24.20 22.44 -14.81
C ASP A 142 25.44 21.60 -14.46
N ALA A 143 26.62 22.03 -14.94
CA ALA A 143 27.88 21.37 -14.67
C ALA A 143 28.35 21.53 -13.21
N ASN A 144 27.91 22.58 -12.52
CA ASN A 144 28.30 22.87 -11.14
C ASN A 144 27.05 23.15 -10.28
N PRO A 145 26.18 22.14 -10.07
CA PRO A 145 24.96 22.34 -9.30
C PRO A 145 25.29 22.80 -7.88
N SER A 146 24.51 23.74 -7.36
CA SER A 146 24.69 24.20 -5.98
C SER A 146 24.49 23.08 -4.97
N ALA A 147 25.09 23.24 -3.78
CA ALA A 147 24.87 22.34 -2.65
C ALA A 147 23.38 22.17 -2.31
N TYR A 148 22.59 23.23 -2.49
CA TYR A 148 21.14 23.17 -2.28
C TYR A 148 20.45 22.23 -3.29
N THR A 149 20.85 22.27 -4.55
CA THR A 149 20.32 21.39 -5.61
C THR A 149 20.64 19.93 -5.33
N VAL A 150 21.89 19.63 -4.99
CA VAL A 150 22.33 18.26 -4.67
C VAL A 150 21.64 17.73 -3.41
N LEU A 151 21.59 18.53 -2.35
CA LEU A 151 20.91 18.15 -1.11
C LEU A 151 19.40 17.92 -1.32
N SER A 152 18.76 18.75 -2.13
CA SER A 152 17.33 18.62 -2.42
C SER A 152 17.02 17.35 -3.21
N GLY A 153 17.85 17.00 -4.21
CA GLY A 153 17.75 15.74 -4.93
C GLY A 153 17.88 14.53 -4.00
N SER A 154 18.92 14.52 -3.16
CA SER A 154 19.13 13.48 -2.15
C SER A 154 17.97 13.38 -1.15
N ALA A 155 17.39 14.51 -0.74
CA ALA A 155 16.24 14.53 0.17
C ALA A 155 14.99 13.92 -0.49
N ILE A 156 14.74 14.19 -1.78
CA ILE A 156 13.65 13.57 -2.54
C ILE A 156 13.86 12.06 -2.63
N ASP A 157 15.07 11.60 -2.94
CA ASP A 157 15.39 10.18 -3.06
C ASP A 157 15.27 9.45 -1.72
N ALA A 158 15.73 10.07 -0.63
CA ALA A 158 15.53 9.57 0.73
C ALA A 158 14.04 9.48 1.09
N TYR A 159 13.24 10.46 0.65
CA TYR A 159 11.80 10.46 0.88
C TYR A 159 11.10 9.31 0.13
N PHE A 160 11.49 9.05 -1.13
CA PHE A 160 11.03 7.88 -1.88
C PHE A 160 11.42 6.57 -1.18
N PHE A 161 12.66 6.45 -0.72
CA PHE A 161 13.14 5.27 0.00
C PHE A 161 12.32 5.03 1.27
N LEU A 162 12.07 6.09 2.05
CA LEU A 162 11.23 6.02 3.25
C LEU A 162 9.82 5.51 2.91
N GLY A 163 9.20 6.01 1.83
CA GLY A 163 7.92 5.50 1.34
C GLY A 163 7.98 4.00 1.06
N GLY A 164 9.04 3.55 0.40
CA GLY A 164 9.29 2.13 0.14
C GLY A 164 9.36 1.27 1.40
N VAL A 165 10.09 1.74 2.42
CA VAL A 165 10.18 1.07 3.74
C VAL A 165 8.82 1.01 4.43
N LEU A 166 8.04 2.09 4.42
CA LEU A 166 6.73 2.14 5.06
C LEU A 166 5.72 1.20 4.38
N PHE A 167 5.68 1.17 3.05
CA PHE A 167 4.83 0.25 2.29
C PHE A 167 5.28 -1.21 2.48
N GLY A 168 6.58 -1.48 2.43
CA GLY A 168 7.13 -2.81 2.70
C GLY A 168 6.78 -3.30 4.11
N TRP A 169 6.90 -2.43 5.11
CA TRP A 169 6.51 -2.74 6.49
C TRP A 169 5.01 -3.02 6.62
N ALA A 170 4.15 -2.21 5.97
CA ALA A 170 2.71 -2.47 5.93
C ALA A 170 2.39 -3.83 5.29
N ALA A 171 3.05 -4.19 4.19
CA ALA A 171 2.89 -5.49 3.54
C ALA A 171 3.35 -6.67 4.43
N LEU A 172 4.46 -6.52 5.18
CA LEU A 172 4.93 -7.53 6.13
C LEU A 172 3.94 -7.73 7.28
N CYS A 173 3.44 -6.64 7.87
CA CYS A 173 2.41 -6.69 8.90
C CYS A 173 1.14 -7.38 8.38
N PHE A 174 0.72 -7.06 7.15
CA PHE A 174 -0.45 -7.66 6.52
C PHE A 174 -0.26 -9.17 6.32
N TRP A 175 0.90 -9.60 5.82
CA TRP A 175 1.22 -11.02 5.65
C TRP A 175 1.23 -11.78 6.99
N ARG A 176 1.79 -11.18 8.05
CA ARG A 176 1.79 -11.77 9.41
C ARG A 176 0.38 -11.98 9.95
N VAL A 177 -0.50 -10.98 9.81
CA VAL A 177 -1.91 -11.10 10.21
C VAL A 177 -2.61 -12.20 9.41
N GLU A 178 -2.37 -12.27 8.11
CA GLU A 178 -3.02 -13.27 7.25
C GLU A 178 -2.52 -14.69 7.54
N ARG A 179 -1.23 -14.86 7.80
CA ARG A 179 -0.65 -16.14 8.21
C ARG A 179 -1.23 -16.60 9.54
N ALA A 180 -1.36 -15.71 10.53
CA ALA A 180 -1.99 -16.04 11.81
C ALA A 180 -3.45 -16.48 11.64
N ARG A 181 -4.24 -15.78 10.82
CA ARG A 181 -5.63 -16.16 10.51
C ARG A 181 -5.75 -17.52 9.84
N ARG A 182 -4.78 -17.92 9.01
CA ARG A 182 -4.77 -19.23 8.37
C ARG A 182 -4.48 -20.36 9.35
N LEU A 183 -3.60 -20.12 10.32
CA LEU A 183 -3.26 -21.09 11.37
C LEU A 183 -4.39 -21.27 12.39
N THR A 184 -5.12 -20.20 12.71
CA THR A 184 -6.26 -20.27 13.65
C THR A 184 -7.57 -20.68 12.99
N ARG A 185 -7.63 -20.71 11.65
CA ARG A 185 -8.80 -21.26 10.96
C ARG A 185 -8.85 -22.74 11.30
N PRO A 186 -9.87 -23.22 12.02
CA PRO A 186 -9.98 -24.64 12.34
C PRO A 186 -9.87 -25.40 11.02
N ALA A 187 -8.88 -26.28 10.93
CA ALA A 187 -8.74 -27.23 9.82
C ALA A 187 -10.14 -27.80 9.63
N GLY A 188 -10.74 -27.50 8.46
CA GLY A 188 -12.18 -27.50 8.28
C GLY A 188 -12.78 -28.67 9.04
N ARG A 189 -13.73 -28.37 9.95
CA ARG A 189 -14.48 -29.36 10.73
C ARG A 189 -14.61 -30.59 9.82
N PRO A 190 -13.94 -31.72 10.14
CA PRO A 190 -13.94 -32.87 9.25
C PRO A 190 -15.39 -33.07 8.83
N ALA A 191 -15.63 -33.15 7.51
CA ALA A 191 -16.98 -33.28 6.96
C ALA A 191 -17.72 -34.23 7.88
N ASP A 192 -18.77 -33.71 8.53
CA ASP A 192 -19.41 -34.38 9.66
C ASP A 192 -19.58 -35.84 9.27
N PRO A 193 -18.96 -36.82 9.97
CA PRO A 193 -19.03 -38.22 9.57
C PRO A 193 -20.49 -38.66 9.39
N GLN A 194 -21.43 -38.00 10.07
CA GLN A 194 -22.86 -38.21 9.89
C GLN A 194 -23.40 -37.75 8.52
N LEU A 195 -22.86 -36.69 7.92
CA LEU A 195 -23.17 -36.27 6.54
C LEU A 195 -22.59 -37.22 5.48
N LEU A 196 -21.54 -37.99 5.83
CA LEU A 196 -21.00 -39.08 5.01
C LEU A 196 -21.71 -40.42 5.24
N ALA A 197 -22.34 -40.63 6.40
CA ALA A 197 -23.13 -41.82 6.73
C ALA A 197 -24.59 -41.76 6.24
N LEU A 198 -25.10 -40.55 5.96
CA LEU A 198 -26.36 -40.35 5.23
C LEU A 198 -26.12 -40.70 3.76
N GLY A 199 -26.29 -41.98 3.42
CA GLY A 199 -26.22 -42.46 2.04
C GLY A 199 -27.18 -41.73 1.09
N PRO A 200 -27.08 -41.97 -0.23
CA PRO A 200 -27.78 -41.23 -1.28
C PRO A 200 -29.31 -41.21 -1.19
N HIS A 201 -29.91 -41.95 -0.27
CA HIS A 201 -31.36 -42.04 -0.06
C HIS A 201 -31.95 -40.92 0.83
N ALA A 202 -31.15 -40.18 1.61
CA ALA A 202 -31.68 -39.15 2.52
C ALA A 202 -32.01 -37.80 1.83
N CYS A 203 -31.64 -37.61 0.57
CA CYS A 203 -31.88 -36.34 -0.15
C CYS A 203 -33.35 -36.10 -0.55
N HIS A 204 -34.21 -37.12 -0.55
CA HIS A 204 -35.61 -36.95 -0.96
C HIS A 204 -36.54 -36.51 0.17
N GLU A 205 -36.20 -36.76 1.44
CA GLU A 205 -37.14 -36.54 2.54
C GLU A 205 -37.06 -35.12 3.14
N VAL A 206 -35.90 -34.46 3.07
CA VAL A 206 -35.70 -33.12 3.64
C VAL A 206 -36.23 -31.98 2.75
N MET A 207 -36.48 -32.25 1.46
CA MET A 207 -37.12 -31.28 0.57
C MET A 207 -38.63 -31.11 0.80
N SER A 208 -39.30 -32.04 1.51
CA SER A 208 -40.75 -31.97 1.71
C SER A 208 -41.17 -31.16 2.96
N THR A 209 -40.28 -30.93 3.92
CA THR A 209 -40.65 -30.33 5.22
C THR A 209 -40.26 -28.85 5.38
N SER A 210 -39.71 -28.24 4.33
CA SER A 210 -39.28 -26.82 4.36
C SER A 210 -40.30 -25.84 3.77
N ALA A 211 -41.44 -26.33 3.25
CA ALA A 211 -42.44 -25.50 2.57
C ALA A 211 -43.44 -24.77 3.50
N VAL A 212 -43.44 -25.02 4.82
CA VAL A 212 -44.58 -24.60 5.67
C VAL A 212 -44.31 -23.44 6.64
N VAL A 213 -43.07 -23.01 6.87
CA VAL A 213 -42.81 -21.98 7.90
C VAL A 213 -41.93 -20.84 7.40
N ARG A 214 -42.53 -19.89 6.66
CA ARG A 214 -42.13 -18.46 6.72
C ARG A 214 -43.17 -17.51 6.13
N GLY A 215 -44.41 -17.63 6.61
CA GLY A 215 -45.38 -16.54 6.59
C GLY A 215 -45.35 -15.80 7.92
N ARG A 216 -44.54 -14.75 8.06
CA ARG A 216 -44.80 -13.66 9.03
C ARG A 216 -44.05 -12.38 8.69
N SER A 217 -44.77 -11.56 7.93
CA SER A 217 -44.93 -10.11 8.07
C SER A 217 -44.38 -9.50 9.38
N ARG A 218 -43.57 -8.45 9.22
CA ARG A 218 -43.50 -7.20 10.01
C ARG A 218 -42.56 -6.26 9.22
N SER A 219 -42.99 -5.25 8.47
CA SER A 219 -43.80 -4.06 8.79
C SER A 219 -43.25 -3.22 9.95
N GLY A 220 -42.82 -1.99 9.64
CA GLY A 220 -42.43 -0.91 10.56
C GLY A 220 -40.97 -1.02 11.01
N TYR A 221 -40.09 -0.03 10.89
CA TYR A 221 -40.16 1.43 11.02
C TYR A 221 -39.01 2.02 10.15
N GLY A 222 -39.09 3.16 9.47
CA GLY A 222 -39.51 4.47 9.96
C GLY A 222 -38.27 5.37 10.15
N TRP A 223 -37.95 6.16 9.11
CA TRP A 223 -37.44 7.54 9.10
C TRP A 223 -36.25 8.04 9.95
N LEU A 224 -35.43 8.86 9.26
CA LEU A 224 -34.82 10.15 9.69
C LEU A 224 -33.81 10.16 10.86
N MET A 225 -32.53 10.39 10.53
CA MET A 225 -31.83 11.69 10.61
C MET A 225 -30.40 11.57 10.07
#